data_AF-A0A965D3B6-F1
#
_entry.id   AF-A0A965D3B6-F1
#
_cell.length_a   1.000
_cell.length_b   1.000
_cell.length_c   1.000
_cell.angle_alpha   90.00
_cell.angle_beta   90.00
_cell.angle_gamma   90.00
#
_symmetry.space_group_name_H-M   'P 1'
#
loop_
_entity.id
_entity.type
_entity.pdbx_description
1 polymer ?
#
loop_
_entity_poly.entity_id
_entity_poly.type
_entity_poly.pdbx_seq_one_letter_code
_entity_poly.pdbx_strand_id
1 'polypeptide(L)' 'DLYVPSPSEKAAFKNAAAPVYDWFKANVDGGEKIFNALTDAVAAAEGDINAGRAKDIQ' A
#
# COMPACT_ATOMS: atom_id res chain seq x y z
N ASP A 1 -16.47 1.96 -21.77
CA ASP A 1 -16.16 2.65 -20.51
C ASP A 1 -15.26 1.75 -19.67
N LEU A 2 -14.34 2.31 -18.88
CA LEU A 2 -13.36 1.55 -18.09
C LEU A 2 -13.76 1.54 -16.62
N TYR A 3 -13.84 0.36 -16.01
CA TYR A 3 -14.12 0.24 -14.58
C TYR A 3 -12.99 0.88 -13.76
N VAL A 4 -13.36 1.81 -12.88
CA VAL A 4 -12.49 2.41 -11.88
C VAL A 4 -13.11 2.17 -10.50
N PRO A 5 -12.49 1.38 -9.62
CA PRO A 5 -13.05 1.09 -8.30
C PRO A 5 -13.22 2.38 -7.48
N SER A 6 -14.36 2.49 -6.79
CA SER A 6 -14.60 3.52 -5.78
C SER A 6 -13.64 3.35 -4.59
N PRO A 7 -13.45 4.39 -3.76
CA PRO A 7 -12.59 4.28 -2.58
C PRO A 7 -13.00 3.15 -1.62
N SER A 8 -14.31 2.91 -1.43
CA SER A 8 -14.82 1.82 -0.60
C SER A 8 -14.53 0.45 -1.19
N GLU A 9 -14.67 0.28 -2.51
CA GLU A 9 -14.28 -0.96 -3.20
C GLU A 9 -12.77 -1.22 -3.10
N LYS A 10 -11.92 -0.18 -3.25
CA LYS A 10 -10.47 -0.32 -3.05
C LYS A 10 -10.14 -0.80 -1.63
N ALA A 11 -10.82 -0.24 -0.61
CA ALA A 11 -10.64 -0.66 0.77
C ALA A 11 -11.09 -2.11 0.98
N ALA A 12 -12.23 -2.51 0.40
CA ALA A 12 -12.72 -3.88 0.45
C ALA A 12 -11.75 -4.87 -0.21
N PHE A 13 -11.20 -4.53 -1.38
CA PHE A 13 -10.16 -5.34 -2.04
C PHE A 13 -8.89 -5.45 -1.20
N LYS A 14 -8.43 -4.35 -0.60
CA LYS A 14 -7.27 -4.37 0.29
C LYS A 14 -7.48 -5.31 1.48
N ASN A 15 -8.66 -5.26 2.10
CA ASN A 15 -9.01 -6.14 3.22
C ASN A 15 -9.11 -7.61 2.78
N ALA A 16 -9.75 -7.86 1.64
CA ALA A 16 -9.86 -9.20 1.07
C ALA A 16 -8.51 -9.82 0.70
N ALA A 17 -7.50 -8.98 0.40
CA ALA A 17 -6.14 -9.42 0.11
C ALA A 17 -5.30 -9.77 1.36
N ALA A 18 -5.79 -9.51 2.58
CA ALA A 18 -5.04 -9.77 3.82
C ALA A 18 -4.44 -11.18 3.92
N PRO A 19 -5.15 -12.28 3.55
CA PRO A 19 -4.59 -13.62 3.61
C PRO A 19 -3.35 -13.82 2.73
N VAL A 20 -3.23 -13.06 1.64
CA VAL A 20 -2.08 -13.13 0.73
C VAL A 20 -0.83 -12.54 1.39
N TYR A 21 -1.00 -11.42 2.12
CA TYR A 21 0.10 -10.81 2.88
C TYR A 21 0.53 -11.71 4.04
N ASP A 22 -0.42 -12.30 4.76
CA ASP A 22 -0.11 -13.21 5.86
C ASP A 22 0.62 -14.47 5.38
N TRP A 23 0.17 -15.04 4.25
CA TRP A 23 0.88 -16.14 3.62
C TRP A 23 2.30 -15.74 3.21
N PHE A 24 2.47 -14.58 2.55
CA PHE A 24 3.80 -14.10 2.12
C PHE A 24 4.75 -13.96 3.30
N LYS A 25 4.33 -13.28 4.38
CA LYS A 25 5.16 -13.07 5.57
C LYS A 25 5.58 -14.39 6.22
N ALA A 26 4.70 -15.39 6.23
CA ALA A 26 4.93 -16.66 6.91
C ALA A 26 5.70 -17.70 6.08
N ASN A 27 5.63 -17.64 4.75
CA ASN A 27 6.13 -18.71 3.88
C ASN A 27 7.34 -18.31 3.02
N VAL A 28 7.61 -17.01 2.88
CA VAL A 28 8.80 -16.53 2.16
C VAL A 28 9.92 -16.28 3.18
N ASP A 29 11.13 -16.73 2.86
CA ASP A 29 12.30 -16.47 3.72
C ASP A 29 12.52 -14.95 3.88
N GLY A 30 12.60 -14.50 5.13
CA GLY A 30 12.62 -13.07 5.47
C GLY A 30 11.35 -12.29 5.06
N GLY A 31 10.24 -12.97 4.77
CA GLY A 31 9.02 -12.37 4.22
C GLY A 31 8.46 -11.22 5.05
N GLU A 32 8.44 -11.35 6.38
CA GLU A 32 8.02 -10.26 7.28
C GLU A 32 8.93 -9.03 7.17
N LYS A 33 10.25 -9.22 7.18
CA LYS A 33 11.22 -8.12 7.04
C LYS A 33 11.06 -7.40 5.70
N ILE A 34 10.90 -8.16 4.62
CA ILE A 34 10.74 -7.61 3.26
C ILE A 34 9.41 -6.86 3.14
N PHE A 35 8.32 -7.46 3.65
CA PHE A 35 7.00 -6.83 3.61
C PHE A 35 6.99 -5.50 4.37
N ASN A 36 7.55 -5.47 5.58
CA ASN A 36 7.63 -4.25 6.38
C ASN A 36 8.50 -3.20 5.70
N ALA A 37 9.67 -3.59 5.15
CA ALA A 37 10.53 -2.66 4.41
C ALA A 37 9.82 -2.05 3.19
N LEU A 38 9.02 -2.84 2.47
CA LEU A 38 8.21 -2.35 1.35
C LEU A 38 7.15 -1.36 1.84
N THR A 39 6.38 -1.69 2.88
CA THR A 39 5.32 -0.80 3.38
C THR A 39 5.86 0.50 3.96
N ASP A 40 7.01 0.45 4.63
CA ASP A 40 7.68 1.62 5.19
C ASP A 40 8.20 2.54 4.07
N ALA A 41 8.80 1.96 3.02
CA ALA A 41 9.25 2.73 1.86
C ALA A 41 8.08 3.40 1.11
N VAL A 42 6.93 2.71 0.99
CA VAL A 42 5.71 3.28 0.40
C VAL A 42 5.21 4.45 1.24
N ALA A 43 5.12 4.30 2.57
CA ALA A 43 4.67 5.37 3.45
C ALA A 43 5.59 6.61 3.38
N ALA A 44 6.91 6.41 3.30
CA ALA A 44 7.86 7.50 3.11
C ALA A 44 7.64 8.23 1.78
N ALA A 45 7.50 7.49 0.68
CA ALA A 45 7.24 8.06 -0.65
C ALA A 45 5.90 8.80 -0.71
N GLU A 46 4.85 8.27 -0.10
CA GLU A 46 3.56 8.96 0.04
C GLU A 46 3.69 10.27 0.81
N GLY A 47 4.51 10.30 1.87
CA GLY A 47 4.86 11.51 2.61
C GLY A 47 5.50 12.58 1.73
N ASP A 48 6.54 12.20 0.97
CA ASP A 48 7.25 13.11 0.06
C ASP A 48 6.34 13.67 -1.04
N ILE A 49 5.50 12.81 -1.64
CA ILE A 49 4.52 13.21 -2.65
C ILE A 49 3.51 14.20 -2.08
N ASN A 50 2.97 13.93 -0.89
CA ASN A 50 2.01 14.81 -0.26
C ASN A 50 2.63 16.16 0.12
N ALA A 51 3.88 16.17 0.60
CA ALA A 51 4.63 17.39 0.86
C ALA A 51 4.88 18.20 -0.42
N GLY A 52 5.18 17.53 -1.55
CA GLY A 52 5.28 18.17 -2.85
C GLY A 52 3.96 18.82 -3.28
N ARG A 53 2.87 18.04 -3.28
CA ARG A 53 1.52 18.53 -3.66
C ARG A 53 1.06 19.71 -2.81
N ALA A 54 1.38 19.72 -1.51
CA ALA A 54 1.02 20.82 -0.63
C ALA A 54 1.72 22.14 -1.02
N LYS A 55 2.95 22.07 -1.55
CA LYS A 55 3.67 23.25 -2.06
C LYS A 55 3.08 23.78 -3.37
N ASP A 56 2.55 22.89 -4.21
CA ASP A 56 1.96 23.28 -5.50
C ASP A 56 0.59 23.97 -5.38
N ILE A 57 -0.10 23.81 -4.23
CA ILE A 57 -1.46 24.34 -3.98
C ILE A 57 -1.44 25.59 -3.07
N GLN A 58 -0.26 26.05 -2.64
CA GLN A 58 -0.07 27.35 -1.94
C GLN A 58 0.09 28.50 -2.93
#